data_AF-B0XH33-F1
#
_entry.id   AF-B0XH33-F1
#
_cell.length_a   1.000
_cell.length_b   1.000
_cell.length_c   1.000
_cell.angle_alpha   90.00
_cell.angle_beta   90.00
_cell.angle_gamma   90.00
#
_symmetry.space_group_name_H-M   'P 1'
#
loop_
_entity.id
_entity.type
_entity.pdbx_description
1 polymer ?
#
loop_
_entity_poly.entity_id
_entity_poly.type
_entity_poly.pdbx_seq_one_letter_code
_entity_poly.pdbx_strand_id
1 'polypeptide(L)' 'MGSRCFGHEKCTFHHDLELDHKPSTREDLLPLMSRSYRMLLSSLGEDPERQGLLKTPERAAKAMLFFTKGYDQSLEGE' A
#
# COMPACT_ATOMS: atom_id res chain seq x y z
N MET A 1 53.54 -20.05 8.79
CA MET A 1 52.34 -19.47 8.14
C MET A 1 51.76 -18.40 9.05
N GLY A 2 51.85 -17.15 8.64
CA GLY A 2 51.27 -16.01 9.35
C GLY A 2 51.03 -14.92 8.32
N SER A 3 49.91 -15.01 7.61
CA SER A 3 49.54 -14.03 6.59
C SER A 3 49.13 -12.74 7.29
N ARG A 4 49.97 -11.72 7.14
CA ARG A 4 49.60 -10.32 7.35
C ARG A 4 48.68 -9.90 6.21
N CYS A 5 47.37 -9.86 6.43
CA CYS A 5 46.45 -9.22 5.52
C CYS A 5 46.47 -7.71 5.79
N PHE A 6 47.27 -6.99 4.99
CA PHE A 6 47.14 -5.55 4.79
C PHE A 6 45.94 -5.32 3.87
N GLY A 7 44.98 -4.49 4.30
CA GLY A 7 43.83 -4.16 3.47
C GLY A 7 42.75 -3.42 4.25
N HIS A 8 43.12 -2.30 4.86
CA HIS A 8 42.13 -1.33 5.34
C HIS A 8 41.64 -0.53 4.13
N GLU A 9 40.94 -1.20 3.21
CA GLU A 9 40.33 -0.55 2.06
C GLU A 9 38.84 -0.36 2.36
N LYS A 10 38.58 0.82 2.91
CA LYS A 10 37.28 1.50 3.01
C LYS A 10 36.10 0.54 3.16
N CYS A 11 35.73 0.25 4.40
CA CYS A 11 34.31 0.08 4.71
C CYS A 11 33.63 1.39 4.31
N THR A 12 33.17 1.48 3.07
CA THR A 12 32.13 2.42 2.70
C THR A 12 30.97 2.07 3.61
N PHE A 13 30.85 2.84 4.70
CA PHE A 13 29.62 3.06 5.42
C PHE A 13 28.50 2.91 4.40
N HIS A 14 27.75 1.83 4.55
CA HIS A 14 26.65 1.48 3.66
C HIS A 14 25.73 2.68 3.74
N HIS A 15 25.83 3.56 2.72
CA HIS A 15 25.18 4.85 2.69
C HIS A 15 23.74 4.59 3.04
N ASP A 16 23.32 5.20 4.15
CA ASP A 16 22.05 4.98 4.79
C ASP A 16 20.98 4.84 3.73
N LEU A 17 20.43 3.62 3.59
CA LEU A 17 19.10 3.45 3.04
C LEU A 17 18.19 4.16 4.05
N GLU A 18 18.09 5.48 3.91
CA GLU A 18 16.89 6.20 4.28
C GLU A 18 15.79 5.58 3.41
N LEU A 19 15.27 4.45 3.86
CA LEU A 19 13.92 4.05 3.54
C LEU A 19 13.10 5.21 4.06
N ASP A 20 12.67 6.08 3.16
CA ASP A 20 11.65 7.09 3.41
C ASP A 20 10.45 6.35 4.00
N HIS A 21 10.45 6.18 5.33
CA HIS A 21 9.40 5.52 6.07
C HIS A 21 8.26 6.51 6.19
N LYS A 22 7.68 6.87 5.05
CA LYS A 22 6.38 7.51 5.03
C LYS A 22 5.38 6.42 5.39
N PRO A 23 4.68 6.54 6.53
CA PRO A 23 3.59 5.60 6.81
C PRO A 23 2.60 5.68 5.66
N SER A 24 2.29 4.52 5.07
CA SER A 24 1.35 4.44 3.95
C SER A 24 0.01 5.03 4.38
N THR A 25 -0.53 5.94 3.57
CA THR A 25 -1.82 6.55 3.86
C THR A 25 -2.94 5.61 3.43
N ARG A 26 -4.16 5.82 3.93
CA ARG A 26 -5.32 4.99 3.53
C ARG A 26 -5.59 5.05 2.03
N GLU A 27 -5.27 6.17 1.38
CA GLU A 27 -5.42 6.34 -0.06
C GLU A 27 -4.53 5.38 -0.87
N ASP A 28 -3.37 4.99 -0.32
CA ASP A 28 -2.46 4.03 -0.95
C ASP A 28 -3.09 2.62 -1.04
N LEU A 29 -4.12 2.33 -0.24
CA LEU A 29 -4.86 1.07 -0.28
C LEU A 29 -5.81 0.99 -1.47
N LEU A 30 -6.13 2.14 -2.11
CA LEU A 30 -7.15 2.23 -3.15
C LEU A 30 -6.92 1.25 -4.33
N PRO A 31 -5.70 1.08 -4.88
CA PRO A 31 -5.47 0.15 -5.98
C PRO A 31 -5.74 -1.31 -5.59
N LEU A 32 -5.32 -1.70 -4.38
CA LEU A 32 -5.51 -3.05 -3.87
C LEU A 32 -7.00 -3.33 -3.62
N MET A 33 -7.69 -2.43 -2.92
CA MET A 33 -9.12 -2.55 -2.64
C MET A 33 -9.96 -2.57 -3.93
N SER A 34 -9.60 -1.74 -4.93
CA SER A 34 -10.26 -1.75 -6.23
C SER A 34 -10.08 -3.10 -6.93
N ARG A 35 -8.89 -3.70 -6.86
CA ARG A 35 -8.66 -5.06 -7.40
C ARG A 35 -9.52 -6.10 -6.67
N SER A 36 -9.60 -6.03 -5.34
CA SER A 36 -10.44 -6.93 -4.54
C SER A 36 -11.92 -6.81 -4.92
N TYR A 37 -12.44 -5.60 -5.12
CA TYR A 37 -13.82 -5.40 -5.58
C TYR A 37 -14.07 -5.94 -6.99
N ARG A 38 -13.09 -5.81 -7.89
CA ARG A 38 -13.18 -6.42 -9.22
C ARG A 38 -13.27 -7.95 -9.12
N MET A 39 -12.43 -8.57 -8.29
CA MET A 39 -12.51 -10.01 -8.04
C MET A 39 -13.85 -10.42 -7.44
N LEU A 40 -14.39 -9.62 -6.51
CA LEU A 40 -15.70 -9.87 -5.91
C LEU A 40 -16.81 -9.88 -6.97
N LEU A 41 -16.83 -8.91 -7.89
CA LEU A 41 -17.80 -8.88 -8.99
C LEU A 41 -17.71 -10.16 -9.84
N SER A 42 -16.49 -10.57 -10.21
CA SER A 42 -16.30 -11.82 -10.96
C SER A 42 -16.77 -13.05 -10.17
N SER A 43 -16.51 -13.13 -8.86
CA SER A 43 -16.98 -14.22 -8.00
C SER A 43 -18.50 -14.29 -7.88
N LEU A 44 -19.20 -13.17 -8.09
CA LEU A 44 -20.67 -13.10 -8.13
C LEU A 44 -21.24 -13.47 -9.51
N GLY A 45 -20.40 -13.74 -10.51
CA GLY A 45 -20.81 -14.02 -11.89
C GLY A 45 -21.10 -12.78 -12.73
N GLU A 46 -20.75 -11.58 -12.25
CA GLU A 46 -20.84 -10.35 -13.05
C GLU A 46 -19.64 -10.24 -14.01
N ASP A 47 -19.85 -9.51 -15.11
CA ASP A 47 -18.78 -9.11 -16.04
C ASP A 47 -18.22 -7.72 -15.64
N PRO A 48 -17.00 -7.62 -15.07
CA PRO A 48 -16.42 -6.35 -14.68
C PRO A 48 -16.07 -5.42 -15.86
N GLU A 49 -16.01 -5.94 -17.10
CA GLU A 49 -15.75 -5.16 -18.31
C GLU A 49 -17.02 -4.50 -18.87
N ARG A 50 -18.20 -4.87 -18.36
CA ARG A 50 -19.46 -4.21 -18.72
C ARG A 50 -19.37 -2.72 -18.43
N GLN A 51 -19.84 -1.88 -19.36
CA GLN A 51 -19.75 -0.41 -19.27
C GLN A 51 -20.20 0.15 -17.91
N GLY A 52 -21.28 -0.39 -17.33
CA GLY A 52 -21.82 0.04 -16.03
C GLY A 52 -20.97 -0.36 -14.81
N LEU A 53 -20.02 -1.28 -14.98
CA LEU A 53 -19.18 -1.83 -13.92
C LEU A 53 -17.71 -1.40 -13.99
N LEU A 54 -17.23 -0.84 -15.10
CA LEU A 54 -15.83 -0.43 -15.26
C LEU A 54 -15.31 0.43 -14.10
N LYS A 55 -16.12 1.40 -13.62
CA LYS A 55 -15.76 2.28 -12.49
C LYS A 55 -16.27 1.79 -11.14
N THR A 56 -17.00 0.69 -11.08
CA THR A 56 -17.57 0.18 -9.82
C THR A 56 -16.50 -0.24 -8.81
N PRO A 57 -15.42 -0.94 -9.18
CA PRO A 57 -14.42 -1.33 -8.20
C PRO A 57 -13.75 -0.14 -7.49
N GLU A 58 -13.39 0.90 -8.25
CA GLU A 58 -12.80 2.13 -7.69
C GLU A 58 -13.80 2.89 -6.81
N ARG A 59 -15.05 3.02 -7.25
CA ARG A 59 -16.11 3.68 -6.46
C ARG A 59 -16.37 2.95 -5.15
N ALA A 60 -16.46 1.62 -5.19
CA ALA A 60 -16.69 0.79 -4.02
C ALA A 60 -15.52 0.88 -3.03
N ALA A 61 -14.28 0.85 -3.52
CA ALA A 61 -13.09 1.04 -2.69
C ALA A 61 -13.08 2.42 -2.00
N LYS A 62 -13.35 3.50 -2.75
CA LYS A 62 -13.49 4.86 -2.19
C LYS A 62 -14.61 4.95 -1.15
N ALA A 63 -15.76 4.34 -1.42
CA ALA A 63 -16.88 4.32 -0.48
C ALA A 63 -16.49 3.61 0.83
N MET A 64 -15.79 2.47 0.77
CA MET A 64 -15.32 1.78 1.98
C MET A 64 -14.32 2.60 2.77
N LEU A 65 -13.35 3.24 2.11
CA LEU A 65 -12.41 4.14 2.78
C LEU A 65 -13.14 5.27 3.51
N PHE A 66 -14.18 5.83 2.89
CA PHE A 66 -15.01 6.86 3.52
C PHE A 66 -15.84 6.31 4.69
N PHE A 67 -16.50 5.16 4.55
CA PHE A 67 -17.30 4.55 5.61
C PHE A 67 -16.45 4.13 6.82
N THR A 68 -15.16 3.84 6.59
CA THR A 68 -14.21 3.41 7.63
C THR A 68 -13.24 4.52 8.05
N LYS A 69 -13.45 5.78 7.63
CA LYS A 69 -12.55 6.90 7.93
C LYS A 69 -12.41 7.19 9.43
N GLY A 70 -13.40 6.78 10.24
CA GLY A 70 -13.41 6.99 11.69
C GLY A 70 -12.26 6.28 12.42
N TYR A 71 -11.66 5.23 11.85
CA TYR A 71 -10.50 4.57 12.46
C TYR A 71 -9.25 5.47 12.54
N ASP A 72 -9.17 6.49 11.70
CA ASP A 72 -8.06 7.44 11.66
C ASP A 72 -8.43 8.75 12.38
N GLN A 73 -9.63 8.83 12.95
CA GLN A 73 -10.10 9.99 13.70
C GLN A 73 -9.95 9.72 15.19
N SER A 74 -9.19 10.56 15.87
CA SER A 74 -9.16 10.60 17.33
C SER A 74 -10.10 11.71 17.80
N LEU A 75 -10.91 11.43 18.82
CA LEU A 75 -11.62 12.48 19.54
C LEU A 75 -10.58 13.13 20.46
N GLU A 76 -10.03 14.28 20.06
CA GLU A 76 -9.25 15.10 20.99
C GLU A 76 -10.21 15.67 22.05
N GLY A 77 -10.27 15.00 23.22
CA GLY A 77 -10.71 15.55 24.51
C GLY A 77 -12.21 15.80 24.72
N GLU A 78 -12.79 15.04 25.66
CA GLU A 78 -13.64 15.63 26.71
C GLU A 78 -12.78 15.85 27.97
#